data_AF-A0A293M951-F1
#
_entry.id   AF-A0A293M951-F1
#
_cell.length_a   1.000
_cell.length_b   1.000
_cell.length_c   1.000
_cell.angle_alpha   90.00
_cell.angle_beta   90.00
_cell.angle_gamma   90.00
#
_symmetry.space_group_name_H-M   'P 1'
#
loop_
_entity.id
_entity.type
_entity.pdbx_description
1 polymer ?
#
loop_
_entity_poly.entity_id
_entity_poly.type
_entity_poly.pdbx_seq_one_letter_code
_entity_poly.pdbx_strand_id
1 'polypeptide(L)'
;MCNQAAPVLASSPASTTAPLKPHDDAQHTSTERIDSHNMPGGCPDHDYAAAPAYEDPHLLSQNASCDEHASCSGSQCEPDAKECTHEDPVLALLPGLYSPPHEADDGQHLATESIGTPPRSLQAARGRKKRTYSPQTQKRLTKLQVKVKMYRRALNKHKARDGHTGITRQDALHVMKRFIPAQLHMLLSAQLELLGIRKQGRRWSEDMKKFSINLYFHGPKAYGFIAYLMKMPSVRSIRRWLSAIPMKPGIIPNSMETVRRATENWNREDRACCLLFDEMSLHQVLQYDIKSDVVTGFCDDGHERTPRIANVALVVLLSGISKPWIQPLAYVISRNAARPETIERLLLTLIAQLQDIDIWVKAVICDQGSSNISTAAHLNISPERPFFLVNSETVYFIFDTPHLMKCVRNNLRAHLLEVGKDVV
;
A
#
# COMPACT_ATOMS: atom_id res chain seq x y z
N MET A 1 19.56 53.69 24.14
CA MET A 1 19.13 54.80 25.03
C MET A 1 17.72 54.50 25.50
N CYS A 2 17.58 54.29 26.82
CA CYS A 2 16.43 54.54 27.72
C CYS A 2 14.98 54.38 27.20
N ASN A 3 14.01 53.82 27.95
CA ASN A 3 13.99 53.20 29.28
C ASN A 3 12.55 52.73 29.57
N GLN A 4 12.44 51.78 30.52
CA GLN A 4 11.36 51.62 31.53
C GLN A 4 10.00 51.02 31.07
N ALA A 5 9.31 50.16 31.84
CA ALA A 5 9.55 49.54 33.14
C ALA A 5 8.54 48.37 33.37
N ALA A 6 8.93 47.42 34.23
CA ALA A 6 8.09 46.37 34.82
C ALA A 6 7.13 46.91 35.90
N PRO A 7 6.28 46.05 36.50
CA PRO A 7 6.66 45.61 37.84
C PRO A 7 6.44 44.11 38.14
N VAL A 8 7.23 43.68 39.12
CA VAL A 8 7.27 42.40 39.84
C VAL A 8 6.28 42.44 41.00
N LEU A 9 5.67 41.31 41.37
CA LEU A 9 5.36 40.97 42.76
C LEU A 9 5.46 39.46 42.97
N ALA A 10 6.31 39.09 43.93
CA ALA A 10 6.58 37.74 44.40
C ALA A 10 5.73 37.43 45.65
N SER A 11 5.43 36.15 45.90
CA SER A 11 5.54 35.53 47.23
C SER A 11 5.20 34.03 47.20
N SER A 12 6.19 33.20 47.54
CA SER A 12 6.03 31.97 48.34
C SER A 12 6.67 32.28 49.71
N PRO A 13 6.36 31.53 50.79
CA PRO A 13 7.19 30.35 51.08
C PRO A 13 6.52 29.17 51.85
N ALA A 14 7.03 27.97 51.56
CA ALA A 14 7.51 26.87 52.44
C ALA A 14 6.68 26.31 53.62
N SER A 15 6.50 24.97 53.65
CA SER A 15 7.22 24.00 54.52
C SER A 15 6.48 22.63 54.52
N THR A 16 7.11 21.53 54.09
CA THR A 16 7.90 20.53 54.86
C THR A 16 7.08 19.70 55.87
N THR A 17 6.88 18.40 55.60
CA THR A 17 7.18 17.24 56.49
C THR A 17 6.52 15.94 55.97
N ALA A 18 7.31 14.86 55.93
CA ALA A 18 6.90 13.46 55.97
C ALA A 18 7.26 12.90 57.38
N PRO A 19 7.14 11.60 57.73
CA PRO A 19 6.28 10.49 57.26
C PRO A 19 5.54 9.79 58.44
N LEU A 20 4.49 8.98 58.20
CA LEU A 20 3.96 8.02 59.20
C LEU A 20 3.37 6.75 58.54
N LYS A 21 4.02 5.62 58.81
CA LYS A 21 3.47 4.25 59.03
C LYS A 21 3.91 3.88 60.47
N PRO A 22 3.25 2.99 61.24
CA PRO A 22 2.79 1.66 60.80
C PRO A 22 1.45 1.18 61.42
N HIS A 23 0.93 0.06 60.94
CA HIS A 23 0.19 -0.90 61.77
C HIS A 23 0.29 -2.30 61.15
N ASP A 24 0.94 -3.18 61.90
CA ASP A 24 0.86 -4.64 61.79
C ASP A 24 -0.54 -5.10 62.22
N ASP A 25 -1.04 -6.18 61.62
CA ASP A 25 -1.49 -7.35 62.38
C ASP A 25 -1.83 -8.57 61.49
N ALA A 26 -1.27 -9.70 61.93
CA ALA A 26 -1.75 -11.08 61.82
C ALA A 26 -1.79 -11.81 60.45
N GLN A 27 -0.71 -12.53 60.17
CA GLN A 27 -0.75 -13.89 59.60
C GLN A 27 -0.30 -14.89 60.67
N HIS A 28 -1.13 -15.89 60.98
CA HIS A 28 -0.66 -17.22 61.38
C HIS A 28 -1.78 -18.27 61.38
N THR A 29 -1.37 -19.50 61.05
CA THR A 29 -2.05 -20.81 61.12
C THR A 29 -2.97 -21.10 59.92
N SER A 30 -2.91 -22.25 59.24
CA SER A 30 -2.25 -23.52 59.54
C SER A 30 -2.11 -24.36 58.27
N THR A 31 -0.97 -25.05 58.20
CA THR A 31 -0.63 -26.23 57.42
C THR A 31 -1.69 -27.34 57.46
N GLU A 32 -2.03 -27.90 56.30
CA GLU A 32 -2.37 -29.32 56.18
C GLU A 32 -1.66 -29.93 54.96
N ARG A 33 -0.71 -30.83 55.26
CA ARG A 33 -0.24 -31.90 54.38
C ARG A 33 -1.20 -33.08 54.55
N ILE A 34 -1.63 -33.69 53.45
CA ILE A 34 -1.99 -35.11 53.43
C ILE A 34 -1.40 -35.74 52.17
N ASP A 35 -0.68 -36.84 52.41
CA ASP A 35 0.06 -37.66 51.48
C ASP A 35 -0.80 -38.62 50.63
N SER A 36 -0.27 -38.94 49.45
CA SER A 36 -0.24 -40.23 48.71
C SER A 36 -1.41 -41.23 48.79
N HIS A 37 -1.97 -41.63 47.63
CA HIS A 37 -1.68 -42.93 46.98
C HIS A 37 -2.65 -43.29 45.83
N ASN A 38 -2.14 -44.10 44.90
CA ASN A 38 -2.80 -45.02 43.96
C ASN A 38 -3.40 -44.51 42.63
N MET A 39 -2.64 -44.76 41.56
CA MET A 39 -3.13 -45.34 40.29
C MET A 39 -3.53 -46.81 40.55
N PRO A 40 -4.52 -47.44 39.85
CA PRO A 40 -4.41 -47.69 38.40
C PRO A 40 -5.73 -47.73 37.58
N GLY A 41 -5.59 -47.49 36.27
CA GLY A 41 -6.26 -48.28 35.24
C GLY A 41 -7.61 -47.81 34.70
N GLY A 42 -7.69 -47.71 33.37
CA GLY A 42 -8.91 -47.97 32.59
C GLY A 42 -9.54 -46.76 31.89
N CYS A 43 -9.29 -46.62 30.58
CA CYS A 43 -10.24 -45.97 29.67
C CYS A 43 -11.51 -46.85 29.53
N PRO A 44 -12.64 -46.24 29.14
CA PRO A 44 -13.04 -46.43 27.75
C PRO A 44 -13.59 -45.15 27.07
N ASP A 45 -13.19 -45.04 25.80
CA ASP A 45 -13.97 -44.66 24.62
C ASP A 45 -14.98 -43.50 24.71
N HIS A 46 -14.64 -42.39 24.03
CA HIS A 46 -15.64 -41.61 23.30
C HIS A 46 -15.09 -41.10 21.96
N ASP A 47 -15.83 -41.48 20.92
CA ASP A 47 -15.65 -41.18 19.51
C ASP A 47 -15.49 -39.70 19.19
N TYR A 48 -14.44 -39.38 18.41
CA TYR A 48 -14.47 -38.23 17.50
C TYR A 48 -14.15 -38.71 16.09
N ALA A 49 -15.18 -38.65 15.25
CA ALA A 49 -15.13 -38.94 13.83
C ALA A 49 -14.15 -38.00 13.11
N ALA A 50 -13.26 -38.61 12.32
CA ALA A 50 -12.33 -37.94 11.43
C ALA A 50 -13.06 -37.30 10.23
N ALA A 51 -12.67 -36.07 9.89
CA ALA A 51 -12.99 -35.45 8.61
C ALA A 51 -12.00 -35.96 7.53
N PRO A 52 -12.44 -36.15 6.27
CA PRO A 52 -11.65 -36.85 5.27
C PRO A 52 -10.53 -35.99 4.67
N ALA A 53 -9.37 -36.62 4.49
CA ALA A 53 -8.27 -36.17 3.66
C ALA A 53 -8.70 -36.11 2.19
N TYR A 54 -8.29 -35.05 1.47
CA TYR A 54 -8.37 -34.99 0.02
C TYR A 54 -6.94 -35.07 -0.52
N GLU A 55 -6.61 -36.22 -1.10
CA GLU A 55 -5.40 -36.45 -1.87
C GLU A 55 -5.50 -35.78 -3.26
N ASP A 56 -4.32 -35.38 -3.71
CA ASP A 56 -3.87 -34.82 -5.01
C ASP A 56 -4.32 -35.67 -6.23
N PRO A 57 -4.22 -35.22 -7.52
CA PRO A 57 -2.89 -35.32 -8.16
C PRO A 57 -2.57 -34.45 -9.42
N HIS A 58 -1.24 -34.29 -9.62
CA HIS A 58 -0.46 -34.38 -10.89
C HIS A 58 -0.42 -33.18 -11.86
N LEU A 59 0.67 -32.84 -12.56
CA LEU A 59 2.12 -33.18 -12.58
C LEU A 59 2.68 -32.35 -13.77
N LEU A 60 3.91 -31.82 -13.69
CA LEU A 60 5.01 -32.17 -14.62
C LEU A 60 6.27 -31.33 -14.36
N SER A 61 7.28 -32.07 -13.93
CA SER A 61 8.70 -31.74 -13.91
C SER A 61 9.25 -31.37 -15.29
N GLN A 62 10.32 -30.58 -15.31
CA GLN A 62 11.53 -30.98 -16.05
C GLN A 62 12.78 -30.27 -15.48
N ASN A 63 13.81 -31.10 -15.28
CA ASN A 63 15.14 -30.77 -14.80
C ASN A 63 15.94 -29.94 -15.80
N ALA A 64 16.85 -29.10 -15.31
CA ALA A 64 18.16 -28.90 -15.93
C ALA A 64 19.17 -28.41 -14.88
N SER A 65 20.12 -29.28 -14.54
CA SER A 65 21.40 -28.96 -13.92
C SER A 65 22.27 -28.17 -14.90
N CYS A 66 23.07 -27.23 -14.41
CA CYS A 66 24.40 -26.91 -14.96
C CYS A 66 25.22 -26.24 -13.85
N ASP A 67 26.17 -27.00 -13.28
CA ASP A 67 27.41 -26.44 -12.74
C ASP A 67 28.33 -26.18 -13.93
N GLU A 68 28.97 -25.00 -13.99
CA GLU A 68 30.38 -24.86 -14.37
C GLU A 68 30.90 -23.43 -14.10
N HIS A 69 32.09 -23.38 -13.50
CA HIS A 69 32.89 -22.20 -13.26
C HIS A 69 33.49 -21.64 -14.56
N ALA A 70 33.46 -20.32 -14.76
CA ALA A 70 34.54 -19.62 -15.47
C ALA A 70 34.53 -18.10 -15.18
N SER A 71 35.60 -17.64 -14.55
CA SER A 71 36.04 -16.25 -14.49
C SER A 71 36.64 -15.83 -15.83
N CYS A 72 36.24 -14.68 -16.40
CA CYS A 72 37.19 -13.82 -17.13
C CYS A 72 36.65 -12.39 -17.36
N SER A 73 37.60 -11.47 -17.30
CA SER A 73 37.56 -10.02 -17.51
C SER A 73 37.30 -9.58 -18.96
N GLY A 74 36.72 -8.38 -19.12
CA GLY A 74 37.15 -7.40 -20.13
C GLY A 74 36.38 -7.32 -21.46
N SER A 75 35.98 -6.08 -21.78
CA SER A 75 35.67 -5.48 -23.10
C SER A 75 34.46 -5.95 -23.92
N GLN A 76 33.57 -4.97 -24.18
CA GLN A 76 32.80 -4.68 -25.40
C GLN A 76 32.29 -5.85 -26.24
N CYS A 77 30.96 -6.01 -26.33
CA CYS A 77 30.23 -6.34 -27.55
C CYS A 77 28.73 -6.00 -27.37
N GLU A 78 28.17 -5.24 -28.31
CA GLU A 78 26.71 -5.12 -28.54
C GLU A 78 26.12 -6.49 -28.92
N PRO A 79 24.79 -6.67 -28.76
CA PRO A 79 24.10 -7.63 -29.62
C PRO A 79 22.92 -7.02 -30.38
N ASP A 80 23.01 -7.25 -31.69
CA ASP A 80 21.97 -7.16 -32.70
C ASP A 80 20.66 -7.86 -32.33
N ALA A 81 19.58 -7.26 -32.83
CA ALA A 81 18.24 -7.78 -32.83
C ALA A 81 18.13 -9.14 -33.55
N LYS A 82 17.50 -10.11 -32.89
CA LYS A 82 16.84 -11.25 -33.56
C LYS A 82 15.42 -11.39 -33.03
N GLU A 83 14.50 -10.93 -33.86
CA GLU A 83 13.05 -11.06 -33.75
C GLU A 83 12.69 -12.55 -33.93
N CYS A 84 12.11 -13.17 -32.91
CA CYS A 84 11.47 -14.49 -33.02
C CYS A 84 9.97 -14.29 -33.21
N THR A 85 9.50 -14.54 -34.43
CA THR A 85 8.09 -14.57 -34.80
C THR A 85 7.48 -15.91 -34.37
N HIS A 86 6.70 -15.89 -33.29
CA HIS A 86 5.71 -16.93 -33.00
C HIS A 86 4.32 -16.31 -33.15
N GLU A 87 3.65 -16.66 -34.24
CA GLU A 87 2.26 -16.32 -34.55
C GLU A 87 1.31 -17.19 -33.70
N ASP A 88 0.63 -16.59 -32.72
CA ASP A 88 -0.47 -17.21 -31.99
C ASP A 88 -1.81 -17.01 -32.75
N PRO A 89 -2.58 -18.07 -33.05
CA PRO A 89 -3.69 -18.03 -34.01
C PRO A 89 -5.01 -17.40 -33.50
N VAL A 90 -4.98 -16.61 -32.41
CA VAL A 90 -6.22 -16.06 -31.79
C VAL A 90 -6.44 -14.56 -32.10
N LEU A 91 -5.47 -13.87 -32.71
CA LEU A 91 -5.56 -12.43 -33.04
C LEU A 91 -6.15 -12.10 -34.43
N ALA A 92 -6.54 -13.11 -35.22
CA ALA A 92 -6.96 -12.93 -36.61
C ALA A 92 -8.42 -12.45 -36.84
N LEU A 93 -9.18 -12.09 -35.79
CA LEU A 93 -10.63 -11.81 -35.92
C LEU A 93 -11.10 -10.36 -35.73
N LEU A 94 -10.21 -9.36 -35.63
CA LEU A 94 -10.65 -7.95 -35.59
C LEU A 94 -9.68 -7.00 -36.32
N PRO A 95 -9.89 -6.70 -37.62
CA PRO A 95 -9.14 -5.63 -38.27
C PRO A 95 -9.81 -4.26 -38.01
N GLY A 96 -9.05 -3.29 -37.49
CA GLY A 96 -9.34 -1.87 -37.76
C GLY A 96 -9.32 -0.85 -36.61
N LEU A 97 -8.80 -1.14 -35.41
CA LEU A 97 -8.72 -0.14 -34.33
C LEU A 97 -7.41 -0.24 -33.53
N TYR A 98 -6.27 -0.09 -34.19
CA TYR A 98 -5.03 0.20 -33.48
C TYR A 98 -4.22 1.24 -34.26
N SER A 99 -4.09 2.42 -33.67
CA SER A 99 -2.98 3.34 -33.94
C SER A 99 -2.34 3.61 -32.59
N PRO A 100 -1.02 3.38 -32.43
CA PRO A 100 -0.36 3.59 -31.15
C PRO A 100 -0.36 5.09 -30.81
N PRO A 101 -0.47 5.47 -29.53
CA PRO A 101 -0.34 6.86 -29.13
C PRO A 101 1.12 7.29 -29.27
N HIS A 102 1.34 8.39 -30.00
CA HIS A 102 2.59 9.11 -30.05
C HIS A 102 2.94 9.57 -28.62
N GLU A 103 4.03 9.06 -28.06
CA GLU A 103 4.69 9.67 -26.91
C GLU A 103 5.25 11.02 -27.39
N ALA A 104 4.89 12.10 -26.69
CA ALA A 104 5.52 13.39 -26.83
C ALA A 104 6.35 13.59 -25.58
N ASP A 105 7.67 13.47 -25.79
CA ASP A 105 8.73 13.80 -24.87
C ASP A 105 8.86 15.33 -24.78
N ASP A 106 8.89 15.85 -23.56
CA ASP A 106 9.09 17.27 -23.27
C ASP A 106 10.59 17.53 -23.06
N GLY A 107 11.19 18.35 -23.93
CA GLY A 107 12.31 19.19 -23.53
C GLY A 107 13.43 19.37 -24.55
N GLN A 108 13.37 20.45 -25.32
CA GLN A 108 14.52 21.35 -25.48
C GLN A 108 14.06 22.74 -25.95
N HIS A 109 14.39 23.73 -25.13
CA HIS A 109 14.30 25.15 -25.42
C HIS A 109 15.13 25.53 -26.64
N LEU A 110 14.62 26.44 -27.49
CA LEU A 110 15.33 27.64 -27.95
C LEU A 110 14.39 28.59 -28.73
N ALA A 111 14.33 29.81 -28.22
CA ALA A 111 13.98 31.09 -28.85
C ALA A 111 12.80 31.18 -29.83
N THR A 112 11.70 31.80 -29.37
CA THR A 112 10.82 32.57 -30.26
C THR A 112 10.65 33.98 -29.73
N GLU A 113 11.02 34.91 -30.59
CA GLU A 113 10.93 36.35 -30.45
C GLU A 113 9.52 36.85 -30.15
N SER A 114 9.49 37.95 -29.40
CA SER A 114 8.31 38.74 -29.07
C SER A 114 7.58 39.24 -30.31
N ILE A 115 6.30 38.89 -30.45
CA ILE A 115 5.37 39.62 -31.32
C ILE A 115 4.20 40.09 -30.45
N GLY A 116 4.13 41.41 -30.34
CA GLY A 116 3.20 42.14 -29.49
C GLY A 116 1.73 41.94 -29.86
N THR A 117 0.91 42.16 -28.84
CA THR A 117 -0.54 42.26 -28.87
C THR A 117 -0.99 43.28 -29.93
N PRO A 118 -1.86 42.93 -30.89
CA PRO A 118 -2.45 43.94 -31.76
C PRO A 118 -3.67 44.59 -31.09
N PRO A 119 -4.01 45.84 -31.49
CA PRO A 119 -4.88 46.71 -30.71
C PRO A 119 -6.37 46.41 -30.91
N ARG A 120 -7.12 46.80 -29.89
CA ARG A 120 -8.56 46.71 -29.76
C ARG A 120 -9.25 47.90 -30.45
N SER A 121 -9.31 47.92 -31.78
CA SER A 121 -10.25 48.76 -32.54
C SER A 121 -10.24 48.44 -34.03
N LEU A 122 -11.34 47.82 -34.51
CA LEU A 122 -11.94 48.01 -35.84
C LEU A 122 -13.20 47.15 -35.87
N GLN A 123 -14.30 47.71 -35.36
CA GLN A 123 -15.64 47.24 -35.66
C GLN A 123 -15.87 47.48 -37.17
N ALA A 124 -15.61 46.46 -37.98
CA ALA A 124 -16.04 46.43 -39.37
C ALA A 124 -17.14 45.37 -39.49
N ALA A 125 -18.38 45.84 -39.67
CA ALA A 125 -19.55 45.04 -39.98
C ALA A 125 -19.34 44.24 -41.28
N ARG A 126 -18.79 43.03 -41.19
CA ARG A 126 -18.84 42.05 -42.28
C ARG A 126 -20.22 41.41 -42.29
N GLY A 127 -21.17 42.06 -42.95
CA GLY A 127 -22.43 41.43 -43.33
C GLY A 127 -22.16 40.12 -44.06
N ARG A 128 -22.67 39.00 -43.52
CA ARG A 128 -22.66 37.70 -44.20
C ARG A 128 -23.35 37.87 -45.55
N LYS A 129 -22.59 37.94 -46.66
CA LYS A 129 -23.16 37.81 -48.01
C LYS A 129 -23.92 36.48 -48.06
N LYS A 130 -25.25 36.52 -48.18
CA LYS A 130 -26.07 35.33 -48.43
C LYS A 130 -25.55 34.72 -49.73
N ARG A 131 -24.98 33.51 -49.67
CA ARG A 131 -24.64 32.73 -50.86
C ARG A 131 -25.91 32.58 -51.70
N THR A 132 -25.98 33.26 -52.85
CA THR A 132 -27.05 33.11 -53.83
C THR A 132 -26.81 31.81 -54.59
N TYR A 133 -27.53 30.77 -54.19
CA TYR A 133 -27.51 29.47 -54.84
C TYR A 133 -28.25 29.56 -56.19
N SER A 134 -27.80 28.79 -57.20
CA SER A 134 -28.51 28.69 -58.46
C SER A 134 -29.96 28.21 -58.26
N PRO A 135 -30.91 28.53 -59.16
CA PRO A 135 -32.31 28.12 -59.02
C PRO A 135 -32.49 26.60 -58.86
N GLN A 136 -31.64 25.80 -59.52
CA GLN A 136 -31.62 24.34 -59.38
C GLN A 136 -31.12 23.90 -58.00
N THR A 137 -30.08 24.57 -57.47
CA THR A 137 -29.53 24.30 -56.15
C THR A 137 -30.51 24.69 -55.03
N GLN A 138 -31.27 25.78 -55.19
CA GLN A 138 -32.35 26.18 -54.27
C GLN A 138 -33.50 25.16 -54.23
N LYS A 139 -33.90 24.63 -55.39
CA LYS A 139 -34.89 23.52 -55.46
C LYS A 139 -34.38 22.24 -54.79
N ARG A 140 -33.08 21.94 -54.91
CA ARG A 140 -32.48 20.77 -54.26
C ARG A 140 -32.37 20.95 -52.73
N LEU A 141 -32.01 22.16 -52.28
CA LEU A 141 -31.92 22.52 -50.86
C LEU A 141 -33.29 22.45 -50.17
N THR A 142 -34.34 22.99 -50.81
CA THR A 142 -35.72 22.89 -50.30
C THR A 142 -36.21 21.45 -50.23
N LYS A 143 -35.95 20.62 -51.24
CA LYS A 143 -36.24 19.17 -51.20
C LYS A 143 -35.50 18.46 -50.05
N LEU A 144 -34.22 18.77 -49.83
CA LEU A 144 -33.42 18.23 -48.72
C LEU A 144 -33.94 18.69 -47.35
N GLN A 145 -34.32 19.95 -47.21
CA GLN A 145 -34.92 20.48 -45.97
C GLN A 145 -36.24 19.79 -45.64
N VAL A 146 -37.08 19.53 -46.64
CA VAL A 146 -38.33 18.76 -46.47
C VAL A 146 -38.03 17.32 -46.05
N LYS A 147 -37.05 16.65 -46.67
CA LYS A 147 -36.60 15.30 -46.26
C LYS A 147 -36.09 15.28 -44.83
N VAL A 148 -35.26 16.24 -44.42
CA VAL A 148 -34.78 16.35 -43.03
C VAL A 148 -35.94 16.55 -42.06
N LYS A 149 -36.94 17.37 -42.42
CA LYS A 149 -38.13 17.58 -41.60
C LYS A 149 -38.99 16.32 -41.48
N MET A 150 -39.13 15.53 -42.56
CA MET A 150 -39.78 14.23 -42.51
C MET A 150 -39.02 13.23 -41.65
N TYR A 151 -37.71 13.09 -41.84
CA TYR A 151 -36.90 12.16 -41.04
C TYR A 151 -36.93 12.54 -39.55
N ARG A 152 -36.90 13.83 -39.20
CA ARG A 152 -37.09 14.27 -37.80
C ARG A 152 -38.47 13.91 -37.24
N ARG A 153 -39.53 14.05 -38.03
CA ARG A 153 -40.89 13.66 -37.62
C ARG A 153 -41.02 12.15 -37.42
N ALA A 154 -40.48 11.35 -38.33
CA ALA A 154 -40.44 9.90 -38.22
C ALA A 154 -39.65 9.46 -36.97
N LEU A 155 -38.48 10.07 -36.73
CA LEU A 155 -37.68 9.82 -35.53
C LEU A 155 -38.42 10.16 -34.24
N ASN A 156 -39.14 11.29 -34.20
CA ASN A 156 -39.93 11.67 -33.03
C ASN A 156 -41.13 10.73 -32.82
N LYS A 157 -41.73 10.22 -33.90
CA LYS A 157 -42.82 9.23 -33.83
C LYS A 157 -42.32 7.86 -33.33
N HIS A 158 -41.13 7.44 -33.74
CA HIS A 158 -40.45 6.25 -33.19
C HIS A 158 -40.11 6.44 -31.71
N LYS A 159 -39.50 7.56 -31.33
CA LYS A 159 -39.21 7.89 -29.92
C LYS A 159 -40.47 7.94 -29.04
N ALA A 160 -41.59 8.41 -29.57
CA ALA A 160 -42.87 8.43 -28.86
C ALA A 160 -43.49 7.03 -28.72
N ARG A 161 -43.25 6.12 -29.68
CA ARG A 161 -43.65 4.70 -29.61
C ARG A 161 -42.78 3.89 -28.65
N ASP A 162 -41.48 4.15 -28.63
CA ASP A 162 -40.52 3.48 -27.72
C ASP A 162 -40.62 4.01 -26.28
N GLY A 163 -41.32 5.13 -26.06
CA GLY A 163 -41.48 5.77 -24.75
C GLY A 163 -42.42 5.05 -23.76
N HIS A 164 -42.98 3.89 -24.10
CA HIS A 164 -43.94 3.16 -23.25
C HIS A 164 -43.53 1.72 -22.89
N THR A 165 -42.28 1.31 -23.14
CA THR A 165 -41.70 0.05 -22.63
C THR A 165 -40.37 0.30 -21.92
N GLY A 166 -40.21 1.46 -21.30
CA GLY A 166 -38.96 1.89 -20.70
C GLY A 166 -38.77 1.29 -19.32
N ILE A 167 -38.11 0.13 -19.22
CA ILE A 167 -37.49 -0.31 -17.96
C ILE A 167 -36.66 0.87 -17.47
N THR A 168 -37.01 1.43 -16.30
CA THR A 168 -36.26 2.54 -15.71
C THR A 168 -34.85 2.05 -15.38
N ARG A 169 -33.85 2.94 -15.37
CA ARG A 169 -32.48 2.56 -14.95
C ARG A 169 -32.48 1.88 -13.57
N GLN A 170 -33.37 2.33 -12.69
CA GLN A 170 -33.56 1.79 -11.35
C GLN A 170 -34.18 0.38 -11.39
N ASP A 171 -35.17 0.16 -12.25
CA ASP A 171 -35.79 -1.16 -12.43
C ASP A 171 -34.77 -2.17 -12.98
N ALA A 172 -33.96 -1.76 -13.96
CA ALA A 172 -32.88 -2.59 -14.50
C ALA A 172 -31.85 -2.94 -13.41
N LEU A 173 -31.46 -1.98 -12.59
CA LEU A 173 -30.52 -2.19 -11.48
C LEU A 173 -31.09 -3.10 -10.39
N HIS A 174 -32.37 -2.99 -10.11
CA HIS A 174 -33.05 -3.82 -9.13
C HIS A 174 -33.08 -5.29 -9.59
N VAL A 175 -33.44 -5.54 -10.85
CA VAL A 175 -33.44 -6.89 -11.43
C VAL A 175 -32.03 -7.48 -11.43
N MET A 176 -31.01 -6.73 -11.88
CA MET A 176 -29.63 -7.22 -11.95
C MET A 176 -29.04 -7.59 -10.59
N LYS A 177 -29.45 -6.92 -9.51
CA LYS A 177 -28.95 -7.19 -8.15
C LYS A 177 -29.16 -8.65 -7.71
N ARG A 178 -30.20 -9.31 -8.23
CA ARG A 178 -30.52 -10.70 -7.88
C ARG A 178 -29.59 -11.72 -8.54
N PHE A 179 -28.99 -11.38 -9.68
CA PHE A 179 -28.25 -12.32 -10.54
C PHE A 179 -26.74 -12.08 -10.54
N ILE A 180 -26.26 -10.99 -9.93
CA ILE A 180 -24.88 -10.54 -10.05
C ILE A 180 -24.29 -10.31 -8.65
N PRO A 181 -23.01 -10.66 -8.41
CA PRO A 181 -22.31 -10.33 -7.17
C PRO A 181 -22.33 -8.83 -6.86
N ALA A 182 -22.31 -8.48 -5.57
CA ALA A 182 -22.43 -7.10 -5.10
C ALA A 182 -21.39 -6.14 -5.73
N GLN A 183 -20.15 -6.59 -5.89
CA GLN A 183 -19.07 -5.80 -6.46
C GLN A 183 -19.29 -5.49 -7.94
N LEU A 184 -19.77 -6.48 -8.71
CA LEU A 184 -20.06 -6.31 -10.13
C LEU A 184 -21.35 -5.50 -10.33
N HIS A 185 -22.33 -5.65 -9.45
CA HIS A 185 -23.51 -4.78 -9.40
C HIS A 185 -23.13 -3.31 -9.15
N MET A 186 -22.24 -3.04 -8.19
CA MET A 186 -21.69 -1.69 -7.92
C MET A 186 -20.98 -1.11 -9.15
N LEU A 187 -20.19 -1.92 -9.85
CA LEU A 187 -19.50 -1.48 -11.05
C LEU A 187 -20.49 -1.10 -12.16
N LEU A 188 -21.46 -1.97 -12.43
CA LEU A 188 -22.48 -1.75 -13.47
C LEU A 188 -23.39 -0.57 -13.13
N SER A 189 -23.77 -0.39 -11.86
CA SER A 189 -24.54 0.77 -11.42
C SER A 189 -23.80 2.07 -11.66
N ALA A 190 -22.52 2.12 -11.30
CA ALA A 190 -21.67 3.27 -11.59
C ALA A 190 -21.59 3.54 -13.11
N GLN A 191 -21.45 2.51 -13.95
CA GLN A 191 -21.41 2.70 -15.41
C GLN A 191 -22.73 3.26 -15.96
N LEU A 192 -23.88 2.76 -15.47
CA LEU A 192 -25.22 3.20 -15.87
C LEU A 192 -25.49 4.66 -15.47
N GLU A 193 -25.11 5.05 -14.26
CA GLU A 193 -25.22 6.44 -13.79
C GLU A 193 -24.37 7.40 -14.62
N LEU A 194 -23.21 6.93 -15.07
CA LEU A 194 -22.32 7.73 -15.90
C LEU A 194 -22.76 7.81 -17.37
N LEU A 195 -23.82 7.09 -17.79
CA LEU A 195 -24.37 7.17 -19.15
C LEU A 195 -24.85 8.59 -19.48
N GLY A 196 -24.49 9.08 -20.66
CA GLY A 196 -24.78 10.45 -21.08
C GLY A 196 -23.94 11.55 -20.42
N ILE A 197 -23.15 11.23 -19.37
CA ILE A 197 -22.29 12.21 -18.70
C ILE A 197 -20.97 12.40 -19.46
N ARG A 198 -20.65 13.67 -19.79
CA ARG A 198 -19.39 14.08 -20.42
C ARG A 198 -18.21 13.78 -19.51
N LYS A 199 -17.03 13.49 -20.07
CA LYS A 199 -15.82 13.08 -19.32
C LYS A 199 -15.51 14.02 -18.13
N GLN A 200 -15.61 15.33 -18.31
CA GLN A 200 -15.30 16.35 -17.30
C GLN A 200 -16.35 16.46 -16.18
N GLY A 201 -17.58 16.00 -16.41
CA GLY A 201 -18.66 16.06 -15.42
C GLY A 201 -18.81 14.79 -14.59
N ARG A 202 -17.98 13.77 -14.82
CA ARG A 202 -18.08 12.49 -14.12
C ARG A 202 -17.57 12.63 -12.69
N ARG A 203 -18.43 12.32 -11.74
CA ARG A 203 -18.08 12.17 -10.33
C ARG A 203 -17.92 10.69 -10.02
N TRP A 204 -16.90 10.35 -9.24
CA TRP A 204 -16.56 8.98 -8.90
C TRP A 204 -16.96 8.69 -7.46
N SER A 205 -17.79 7.65 -7.26
CA SER A 205 -18.13 7.13 -5.93
C SER A 205 -16.88 6.58 -5.24
N GLU A 206 -16.91 6.48 -3.91
CA GLU A 206 -15.78 5.91 -3.15
C GLU A 206 -15.47 4.47 -3.55
N ASP A 207 -16.51 3.66 -3.78
CA ASP A 207 -16.33 2.27 -4.22
C ASP A 207 -15.66 2.19 -5.59
N MET A 208 -16.03 3.10 -6.51
CA MET A 208 -15.38 3.18 -7.81
C MET A 208 -13.93 3.66 -7.70
N LYS A 209 -13.63 4.58 -6.77
CA LYS A 209 -12.24 4.99 -6.48
C LYS A 209 -11.42 3.81 -5.96
N LYS A 210 -11.93 3.08 -4.96
CA LYS A 210 -11.28 1.89 -4.38
C LYS A 210 -11.04 0.82 -5.44
N PHE A 211 -12.05 0.48 -6.23
CA PHE A 211 -11.93 -0.46 -7.34
C PHE A 211 -10.86 -0.04 -8.35
N SER A 212 -10.88 1.24 -8.75
CA SER A 212 -9.93 1.77 -9.73
C SER A 212 -8.49 1.78 -9.22
N ILE A 213 -8.29 2.12 -7.94
CA ILE A 213 -6.96 2.07 -7.28
C ILE A 213 -6.46 0.63 -7.21
N ASN A 214 -7.28 -0.30 -6.73
CA ASN A 214 -6.91 -1.72 -6.63
C ASN A 214 -6.59 -2.33 -7.99
N LEU A 215 -7.42 -2.08 -8.99
CA LEU A 215 -7.18 -2.57 -10.34
C LEU A 215 -5.88 -2.01 -10.94
N TYR A 216 -5.62 -0.72 -10.72
CA TYR A 216 -4.37 -0.08 -11.17
C TYR A 216 -3.14 -0.67 -10.45
N PHE A 217 -3.27 -0.97 -9.15
CA PHE A 217 -2.22 -1.61 -8.36
C PHE A 217 -1.91 -3.03 -8.85
N HIS A 218 -2.93 -3.82 -9.18
CA HIS A 218 -2.74 -5.16 -9.75
C HIS A 218 -2.15 -5.14 -11.16
N GLY A 219 -2.38 -4.08 -11.94
CA GLY A 219 -1.79 -3.97 -13.27
C GLY A 219 -2.19 -2.71 -14.03
N PRO A 220 -1.25 -1.79 -14.31
CA PRO A 220 -1.52 -0.61 -15.12
C PRO A 220 -2.00 -0.95 -16.55
N LYS A 221 -1.48 -2.05 -17.14
CA LYS A 221 -1.90 -2.55 -18.46
C LYS A 221 -3.35 -3.06 -18.45
N ALA A 222 -3.70 -3.87 -17.45
CA ALA A 222 -5.06 -4.37 -17.27
C ALA A 222 -6.03 -3.21 -17.02
N TYR A 223 -5.63 -2.24 -16.20
CA TYR A 223 -6.38 -1.00 -16.00
C TYR A 223 -6.59 -0.25 -17.33
N GLY A 224 -5.55 -0.13 -18.15
CA GLY A 224 -5.63 0.50 -19.48
C GLY A 224 -6.63 -0.18 -20.41
N PHE A 225 -6.61 -1.51 -20.47
CA PHE A 225 -7.56 -2.31 -21.24
C PHE A 225 -9.01 -2.10 -20.75
N ILE A 226 -9.23 -2.18 -19.44
CA ILE A 226 -10.57 -2.00 -18.85
C ILE A 226 -11.06 -0.55 -19.02
N ALA A 227 -10.17 0.43 -18.95
CA ALA A 227 -10.49 1.85 -19.17
C ALA A 227 -10.86 2.17 -20.63
N TYR A 228 -10.52 1.30 -21.58
CA TYR A 228 -11.01 1.38 -22.95
C TYR A 228 -12.46 0.89 -23.05
N LEU A 229 -12.78 -0.22 -22.37
CA LEU A 229 -14.11 -0.84 -22.40
C LEU A 229 -15.16 -0.07 -21.58
N MET A 230 -14.74 0.48 -20.44
CA MET A 230 -15.64 1.07 -19.45
C MET A 230 -15.23 2.51 -19.10
N LYS A 231 -16.15 3.29 -18.53
CA LYS A 231 -15.81 4.61 -18.00
C LYS A 231 -15.04 4.45 -16.69
N MET A 232 -13.73 4.62 -16.79
CA MET A 232 -12.82 4.60 -15.66
C MET A 232 -12.25 5.99 -15.35
N PRO A 233 -11.79 6.23 -14.11
CA PRO A 233 -10.99 7.39 -13.78
C PRO A 233 -9.73 7.50 -14.64
N SER A 234 -9.17 8.71 -14.77
CA SER A 234 -7.84 8.84 -15.37
C SER A 234 -6.77 8.40 -14.37
N VAL A 235 -5.63 7.91 -14.86
CA VAL A 235 -4.44 7.61 -14.03
C VAL A 235 -4.02 8.83 -13.21
N ARG A 236 -4.14 10.05 -13.77
CA ARG A 236 -3.91 11.31 -13.05
C ARG A 236 -4.85 11.47 -11.84
N SER A 237 -6.10 11.04 -11.95
CA SER A 237 -7.06 11.08 -10.84
C SER A 237 -6.67 10.10 -9.74
N ILE A 238 -6.26 8.87 -10.12
CA ILE A 238 -5.76 7.86 -9.18
C ILE A 238 -4.54 8.39 -8.42
N ARG A 239 -3.53 8.89 -9.14
CA ARG A 239 -2.32 9.48 -8.52
C ARG A 239 -2.66 10.65 -7.60
N ARG A 240 -3.65 11.47 -7.96
CA ARG A 240 -4.12 12.58 -7.11
C ARG A 240 -4.78 12.07 -5.81
N TRP A 241 -5.59 11.01 -5.88
CA TRP A 241 -6.18 10.41 -4.68
C TRP A 241 -5.12 9.80 -3.77
N LEU A 242 -4.15 9.09 -4.34
CA LEU A 242 -3.03 8.52 -3.58
C LEU A 242 -2.14 9.60 -2.97
N SER A 243 -1.95 10.75 -3.65
CA SER A 243 -1.16 11.85 -3.09
C SER A 243 -1.78 12.52 -1.87
N ALA A 244 -3.04 12.19 -1.52
CA ALA A 244 -3.64 12.64 -0.27
C ALA A 244 -3.17 11.84 0.95
N ILE A 245 -2.49 10.70 0.74
CA ILE A 245 -1.99 9.83 1.80
C ILE A 245 -0.52 10.23 2.09
N PRO A 246 -0.24 10.89 3.23
CA PRO A 246 1.09 11.41 3.50
C PRO A 246 2.04 10.30 3.96
N MET A 247 3.03 9.95 3.14
CA MET A 247 4.12 9.03 3.51
C MET A 247 5.37 9.83 3.85
N LYS A 248 5.80 9.76 5.11
CA LYS A 248 7.00 10.42 5.62
C LYS A 248 7.84 9.43 6.44
N PRO A 249 9.18 9.56 6.45
CA PRO A 249 10.03 8.77 7.32
C PRO A 249 9.67 8.90 8.79
N GLY A 250 10.00 7.89 9.58
CA GLY A 250 9.55 7.67 10.94
C GLY A 250 8.27 6.84 10.99
N ILE A 251 7.43 7.10 12.00
CA ILE A 251 6.12 6.47 12.14
C ILE A 251 5.18 7.05 11.08
N ILE A 252 4.58 6.15 10.29
CA ILE A 252 3.70 6.52 9.19
C ILE A 252 2.48 7.27 9.76
N PRO A 253 2.17 8.48 9.29
CA PRO A 253 1.00 9.22 9.75
C PRO A 253 -0.29 8.44 9.55
N ASN A 254 -1.21 8.48 10.52
CA ASN A 254 -2.48 7.75 10.52
C ASN A 254 -2.38 6.22 10.50
N SER A 255 -1.19 5.63 10.65
CA SER A 255 -1.02 4.18 10.73
C SER A 255 -1.76 3.60 11.94
N MET A 256 -1.56 4.17 13.13
CA MET A 256 -2.23 3.74 14.37
C MET A 256 -3.75 3.82 14.28
N GLU A 257 -4.27 4.88 13.66
CA GLU A 257 -5.71 5.03 13.45
C GLU A 257 -6.26 3.98 12.45
N THR A 258 -5.46 3.63 11.44
CA THR A 258 -5.79 2.53 10.52
C THR A 258 -5.81 1.19 11.25
N VAL A 259 -4.82 0.92 12.11
CA VAL A 259 -4.77 -0.30 12.94
C VAL A 259 -5.98 -0.34 13.88
N ARG A 260 -6.29 0.75 14.57
CA ARG A 260 -7.44 0.84 15.48
C ARG A 260 -8.75 0.46 14.76
N ARG A 261 -9.00 1.03 13.58
CA ARG A 261 -10.20 0.73 12.78
C ARG A 261 -10.21 -0.70 12.24
N ALA A 262 -9.06 -1.23 11.84
CA ALA A 262 -8.96 -2.61 11.35
C ALA A 262 -9.20 -3.66 12.46
N THR A 263 -8.90 -3.30 13.71
CA THR A 263 -8.91 -4.20 14.86
C THR A 263 -10.09 -3.97 15.81
N GLU A 264 -11.00 -3.04 15.50
CA GLU A 264 -12.14 -2.68 16.35
C GLU A 264 -12.97 -3.90 16.80
N ASN A 265 -13.23 -4.83 15.88
CA ASN A 265 -14.04 -6.04 16.12
C ASN A 265 -13.21 -7.28 16.44
N TRP A 266 -11.94 -7.12 16.83
CA TRP A 266 -11.07 -8.25 17.14
C TRP A 266 -11.23 -8.69 18.59
N ASN A 267 -11.24 -10.00 18.78
CA ASN A 267 -11.19 -10.59 20.12
C ASN A 267 -9.80 -10.39 20.73
N ARG A 268 -9.70 -10.59 22.04
CA ARG A 268 -8.46 -10.46 22.82
C ARG A 268 -7.29 -11.25 22.21
N GLU A 269 -7.53 -12.48 21.76
CA GLU A 269 -6.51 -13.37 21.19
C GLU A 269 -6.00 -12.90 19.82
N ASP A 270 -6.85 -12.25 19.04
CA ASP A 270 -6.50 -11.72 17.72
C ASP A 270 -5.65 -10.45 17.82
N ARG A 271 -5.72 -9.75 18.96
CA ARG A 271 -4.96 -8.51 19.24
C ARG A 271 -3.50 -8.77 19.63
N ALA A 272 -3.11 -10.03 19.80
CA ALA A 272 -1.73 -10.42 19.98
C ALA A 272 -0.96 -10.38 18.65
N CYS A 273 0.10 -9.58 18.62
CA CYS A 273 0.87 -9.27 17.41
C CYS A 273 2.38 -9.37 17.65
N CYS A 274 3.13 -9.41 16.56
CA CYS A 274 4.58 -9.26 16.53
C CYS A 274 4.96 -8.01 15.73
N LEU A 275 6.08 -7.38 16.09
CA LEU A 275 6.74 -6.40 15.23
C LEU A 275 7.86 -7.10 14.46
N LEU A 276 7.84 -6.96 13.15
CA LEU A 276 8.90 -7.45 12.26
C LEU A 276 9.65 -6.24 11.75
N PHE A 277 10.97 -6.29 11.69
CA PHE A 277 11.73 -5.24 11.03
C PHE A 277 12.92 -5.79 10.28
N ASP A 278 13.19 -5.19 9.12
CA ASP A 278 14.30 -5.55 8.26
C ASP A 278 14.75 -4.35 7.41
N GLU A 279 15.98 -4.42 6.91
CA GLU A 279 16.60 -3.42 6.06
C GLU A 279 16.56 -3.83 4.58
N MET A 280 16.26 -2.89 3.70
CA MET A 280 16.31 -3.08 2.25
C MET A 280 17.24 -2.06 1.59
N SER A 281 18.04 -2.52 0.63
CA SER A 281 18.93 -1.65 -0.15
C SER A 281 18.12 -0.70 -1.04
N LEU A 282 18.51 0.56 -1.06
CA LEU A 282 17.97 1.60 -1.93
C LEU A 282 19.01 2.06 -2.95
N HIS A 283 18.52 2.49 -4.11
CA HIS A 283 19.34 3.25 -5.05
C HIS A 283 19.59 4.66 -4.50
N GLN A 284 20.84 5.10 -4.55
CA GLN A 284 21.25 6.43 -4.09
C GLN A 284 20.86 7.49 -5.12
N VAL A 285 19.69 8.09 -4.94
CA VAL A 285 19.16 9.12 -5.84
C VAL A 285 18.55 10.25 -5.02
N LEU A 286 18.83 11.50 -5.44
CA LEU A 286 18.14 12.68 -4.93
C LEU A 286 17.03 13.08 -5.91
N GLN A 287 15.83 13.30 -5.40
CA GLN A 287 14.69 13.73 -6.19
C GLN A 287 14.00 14.92 -5.53
N TYR A 288 13.78 15.99 -6.29
CA TYR A 288 13.04 17.14 -5.82
C TYR A 288 11.53 16.93 -5.98
N ASP A 289 10.80 16.86 -4.87
CA ASP A 289 9.34 16.83 -4.88
C ASP A 289 8.79 18.26 -4.90
N ILE A 290 8.31 18.67 -6.08
CA ILE A 290 7.72 20.00 -6.33
C ILE A 290 6.53 20.28 -5.40
N LYS A 291 5.77 19.26 -4.98
CA LYS A 291 4.56 19.48 -4.17
C LYS A 291 4.88 19.82 -2.72
N SER A 292 5.88 19.17 -2.15
CA SER A 292 6.30 19.38 -0.76
C SER A 292 7.43 20.39 -0.63
N ASP A 293 8.05 20.80 -1.73
CA ASP A 293 9.24 21.64 -1.76
C ASP A 293 10.41 21.00 -0.97
N VAL A 294 10.60 19.69 -1.16
CA VAL A 294 11.60 18.90 -0.43
C VAL A 294 12.43 18.06 -1.40
N VAL A 295 13.75 18.06 -1.20
CA VAL A 295 14.66 17.11 -1.85
C VAL A 295 14.66 15.78 -1.08
N THR A 296 14.03 14.76 -1.65
CA THR A 296 14.02 13.39 -1.09
C THR A 296 15.31 12.63 -1.44
N GLY A 297 15.64 11.59 -0.66
CA GLY A 297 16.82 10.74 -0.86
C GLY A 297 17.96 10.95 0.14
N PHE A 298 17.85 11.96 1.01
CA PHE A 298 18.73 12.11 2.18
C PHE A 298 18.30 11.20 3.32
N CYS A 299 19.23 10.88 4.23
CA CYS A 299 18.94 10.10 5.43
C CYS A 299 17.99 10.88 6.34
N ASP A 300 16.95 10.20 6.82
CA ASP A 300 15.84 10.75 7.58
C ASP A 300 15.23 9.64 8.43
N ASP A 301 15.25 9.82 9.75
CA ASP A 301 14.67 8.88 10.71
C ASP A 301 13.33 9.34 11.30
N GLY A 302 12.74 10.38 10.70
CA GLY A 302 11.51 11.04 11.15
C GLY A 302 11.72 12.04 12.29
N HIS A 303 12.91 12.10 12.90
CA HIS A 303 13.27 13.09 13.92
C HIS A 303 14.42 13.99 13.45
N GLU A 304 15.45 13.36 12.89
CA GLU A 304 16.63 14.02 12.38
C GLU A 304 16.80 13.69 10.90
N ARG A 305 17.06 14.73 10.10
CA ARG A 305 17.43 14.62 8.70
C ARG A 305 18.86 15.10 8.51
N THR A 306 19.69 14.25 7.91
CA THR A 306 21.12 14.53 7.72
C THR A 306 21.44 14.69 6.23
N PRO A 307 22.50 15.43 5.84
CA PRO A 307 22.84 15.65 4.43
C PRO A 307 23.46 14.42 3.74
N ARG A 308 23.45 13.24 4.38
CA ARG A 308 23.99 12.00 3.80
C ARG A 308 22.95 11.38 2.86
N ILE A 309 23.38 10.94 1.68
CA ILE A 309 22.49 10.25 0.73
C ILE A 309 22.20 8.84 1.27
N ALA A 310 20.92 8.53 1.43
CA ALA A 310 20.45 7.25 1.93
C ALA A 310 20.65 6.14 0.89
N ASN A 311 20.94 4.93 1.35
CA ASN A 311 21.08 3.72 0.53
C ASN A 311 20.45 2.49 1.17
N VAL A 312 19.79 2.66 2.32
CA VAL A 312 19.08 1.60 3.02
C VAL A 312 17.79 2.19 3.59
N ALA A 313 16.70 1.43 3.54
CA ALA A 313 15.47 1.68 4.28
C ALA A 313 15.25 0.56 5.30
N LEU A 314 15.09 0.91 6.56
CA LEU A 314 14.55 0.02 7.58
C LEU A 314 13.03 0.16 7.56
N VAL A 315 12.31 -0.95 7.51
CA VAL A 315 10.83 -0.96 7.56
C VAL A 315 10.38 -1.77 8.77
N VAL A 316 9.41 -1.24 9.53
CA VAL A 316 8.78 -1.93 10.66
C VAL A 316 7.34 -2.28 10.29
N LEU A 317 7.03 -3.56 10.37
CA LEU A 317 5.72 -4.15 10.09
C LEU A 317 5.09 -4.68 11.38
N LEU A 318 3.79 -4.48 11.53
CA LEU A 318 2.98 -5.18 12.53
C LEU A 318 2.38 -6.41 11.89
N SER A 319 2.53 -7.57 12.52
CA SER A 319 1.96 -8.84 12.06
C SER A 319 1.09 -9.46 13.14
N GLY A 320 -0.11 -9.90 12.79
CA GLY A 320 -0.95 -10.68 13.71
C GLY A 320 -0.36 -12.07 13.97
N ILE A 321 -0.52 -12.58 15.19
CA ILE A 321 -0.11 -13.95 15.55
C ILE A 321 -1.22 -14.94 15.20
N SER A 322 -2.44 -14.65 15.68
CA SER A 322 -3.60 -15.54 15.50
C SER A 322 -4.25 -15.38 14.12
N LYS A 323 -4.19 -14.17 13.55
CA LYS A 323 -4.76 -13.83 12.23
C LYS A 323 -3.66 -13.48 11.22
N PRO A 324 -3.74 -13.99 9.97
CA PRO A 324 -2.79 -13.65 8.92
C PRO A 324 -3.08 -12.23 8.41
N TRP A 325 -2.50 -11.24 9.08
CA TRP A 325 -2.64 -9.83 8.77
C TRP A 325 -1.33 -9.09 9.01
N ILE A 326 -1.00 -8.16 8.11
CA ILE A 326 0.22 -7.36 8.18
C ILE A 326 -0.10 -5.89 7.88
N GLN A 327 0.51 -4.97 8.63
CA GLN A 327 0.42 -3.53 8.41
C GLN A 327 1.78 -2.86 8.60
N PRO A 328 2.34 -2.19 7.58
CA PRO A 328 3.50 -1.31 7.76
C PRO A 328 3.18 -0.15 8.71
N LEU A 329 4.03 0.06 9.72
CA LEU A 329 3.83 1.12 10.72
C LEU A 329 4.85 2.24 10.60
N ALA A 330 6.09 1.91 10.23
CA ALA A 330 7.16 2.89 10.18
C ALA A 330 8.20 2.51 9.13
N TYR A 331 8.92 3.52 8.64
CA TYR A 331 10.13 3.30 7.89
C TYR A 331 11.13 4.42 8.16
N VAL A 332 12.42 4.11 8.19
CA VAL A 332 13.49 5.12 8.27
C VAL A 332 14.48 4.89 7.16
N ILE A 333 15.08 5.96 6.65
CA ILE A 333 16.06 5.87 5.56
C ILE A 333 17.42 6.33 6.06
N SER A 334 18.43 5.50 5.86
CA SER A 334 19.76 5.68 6.45
C SER A 334 20.87 5.38 5.45
N ARG A 335 22.10 5.71 5.83
CA ARG A 335 23.31 5.38 5.08
C ARG A 335 24.02 4.21 5.76
N ASN A 336 24.16 3.12 5.02
CA ASN A 336 24.73 1.82 5.38
C ASN A 336 23.82 0.97 6.28
N ALA A 337 23.39 1.49 7.42
CA ALA A 337 22.46 0.83 8.33
C ALA A 337 21.74 1.88 9.18
N ALA A 338 20.56 1.55 9.70
CA ALA A 338 19.89 2.33 10.72
C ALA A 338 20.69 2.27 12.03
N ARG A 339 20.72 3.37 12.78
CA ARG A 339 21.43 3.44 14.07
C ARG A 339 20.69 2.60 15.13
N PRO A 340 21.39 1.86 15.99
CA PRO A 340 20.74 1.06 17.03
C PRO A 340 19.81 1.88 17.94
N GLU A 341 20.19 3.11 18.29
CA GLU A 341 19.39 4.04 19.11
C GLU A 341 18.12 4.47 18.39
N THR A 342 18.19 4.65 17.06
CA THR A 342 17.02 4.98 16.24
C THR A 342 16.05 3.80 16.22
N ILE A 343 16.54 2.56 16.07
CA ILE A 343 15.72 1.34 16.06
C ILE A 343 15.06 1.14 17.43
N GLU A 344 15.84 1.20 18.51
CA GLU A 344 15.34 1.07 19.89
C GLU A 344 14.22 2.07 20.17
N ARG A 345 14.47 3.36 19.92
CA ARG A 345 13.48 4.42 20.11
C ARG A 345 12.21 4.16 19.31
N LEU A 346 12.36 3.73 18.05
CA LEU A 346 11.23 3.44 17.17
C LEU A 346 10.39 2.28 17.70
N LEU A 347 11.02 1.17 18.11
CA LEU A 347 10.35 0.01 18.68
C LEU A 347 9.60 0.36 19.96
N LEU A 348 10.26 1.02 20.92
CA LEU A 348 9.64 1.41 22.19
C LEU A 348 8.44 2.35 21.97
N THR A 349 8.57 3.32 21.06
CA THR A 349 7.48 4.26 20.73
C THR A 349 6.30 3.54 20.07
N LEU A 350 6.56 2.65 19.10
CA LEU A 350 5.52 1.89 18.43
C LEU A 350 4.79 0.96 19.39
N ILE A 351 5.52 0.22 20.24
CA ILE A 351 4.91 -0.70 21.21
C ILE A 351 4.02 0.07 22.18
N ALA A 352 4.46 1.22 22.70
CA ALA A 352 3.64 2.06 23.57
C ALA A 352 2.36 2.55 22.86
N GLN A 353 2.47 3.07 21.64
CA GLN A 353 1.30 3.53 20.87
C GLN A 353 0.32 2.41 20.50
N LEU A 354 0.83 1.19 20.28
CA LEU A 354 0.00 0.01 20.01
C LEU A 354 -0.74 -0.46 21.26
N GLN A 355 -0.10 -0.41 22.42
CA GLN A 355 -0.75 -0.71 23.71
C GLN A 355 -1.92 0.25 23.98
N ASP A 356 -1.79 1.54 23.64
CA ASP A 356 -2.86 2.54 23.78
C ASP A 356 -4.13 2.22 22.96
N ILE A 357 -4.02 1.37 21.93
CA ILE A 357 -5.16 0.92 21.10
C ILE A 357 -5.53 -0.55 21.33
N ASP A 358 -5.11 -1.11 22.47
CA ASP A 358 -5.36 -2.49 22.87
C ASP A 358 -4.82 -3.51 21.85
N ILE A 359 -3.59 -3.29 21.39
CA ILE A 359 -2.80 -4.25 20.62
C ILE A 359 -1.58 -4.66 21.42
N TRP A 360 -1.38 -5.96 21.58
CA TRP A 360 -0.33 -6.50 22.44
C TRP A 360 0.80 -7.07 21.61
N VAL A 361 1.91 -6.34 21.56
CA VAL A 361 3.14 -6.83 20.95
C VAL A 361 3.78 -7.85 21.89
N LYS A 362 3.84 -9.11 21.46
CA LYS A 362 4.46 -10.20 22.24
C LYS A 362 5.90 -10.49 21.85
N ALA A 363 6.27 -10.17 20.61
CA ALA A 363 7.64 -10.30 20.16
C ALA A 363 8.04 -9.23 19.15
N VAL A 364 9.33 -8.96 19.10
CA VAL A 364 10.00 -8.26 18.00
C VAL A 364 10.93 -9.25 17.29
N ILE A 365 10.91 -9.23 15.97
CA ILE A 365 11.62 -10.18 15.12
C ILE A 365 12.47 -9.43 14.08
N CYS A 366 13.74 -9.79 13.95
CA CYS A 366 14.67 -9.22 12.97
C CYS A 366 15.76 -10.22 12.54
N ASP A 367 16.57 -9.86 11.57
CA ASP A 367 17.75 -10.64 11.16
C ASP A 367 18.94 -10.47 12.13
N GLN A 368 20.07 -11.10 11.80
CA GLN A 368 21.32 -11.03 12.60
C GLN A 368 22.29 -9.94 12.11
N GLY A 369 21.79 -8.87 11.48
CA GLY A 369 22.62 -7.73 11.09
C GLY A 369 23.33 -7.12 12.30
N SER A 370 24.54 -6.58 12.10
CA SER A 370 25.35 -6.01 13.19
C SER A 370 24.62 -4.90 13.95
N SER A 371 23.85 -4.06 13.25
CA SER A 371 23.01 -3.03 13.88
C SER A 371 21.93 -3.64 14.77
N ASN A 372 21.26 -4.70 14.29
CA ASN A 372 20.18 -5.37 15.00
C ASN A 372 20.68 -6.10 16.26
N ILE A 373 21.87 -6.70 16.19
CA ILE A 373 22.56 -7.27 17.36
C ILE A 373 22.89 -6.17 18.37
N SER A 374 23.37 -5.01 17.91
CA SER A 374 23.63 -3.86 18.79
C SER A 374 22.34 -3.32 19.43
N THR A 375 21.23 -3.29 18.70
CA THR A 375 19.91 -2.93 19.25
C THR A 375 19.46 -3.92 20.32
N ALA A 376 19.65 -5.23 20.10
CA ALA A 376 19.37 -6.24 21.12
C ALA A 376 20.20 -6.00 22.39
N ALA A 377 21.49 -5.66 22.25
CA ALA A 377 22.33 -5.31 23.38
C ALA A 377 21.86 -4.05 24.12
N HIS A 378 21.42 -3.00 23.40
CA HIS A 378 20.85 -1.79 24.01
C HIS A 378 19.58 -2.09 24.82
N LEU A 379 18.76 -3.02 24.33
CA LEU A 379 17.57 -3.52 25.02
C LEU A 379 17.89 -4.52 26.14
N ASN A 380 19.17 -4.75 26.45
CA ASN A 380 19.66 -5.69 27.45
C ASN A 380 19.20 -7.14 27.22
N ILE A 381 19.16 -7.57 25.96
CA ILE A 381 18.81 -8.95 25.58
C ILE A 381 20.01 -9.87 25.79
N SER A 382 19.78 -10.98 26.50
CA SER A 382 20.75 -12.06 26.70
C SER A 382 20.05 -13.43 26.61
N PRO A 383 20.80 -14.55 26.55
CA PRO A 383 20.20 -15.88 26.61
C PRO A 383 19.33 -16.11 27.86
N GLU A 384 19.73 -15.56 29.01
CA GLU A 384 19.00 -15.65 30.27
C GLU A 384 17.82 -14.67 30.33
N ARG A 385 17.90 -13.59 29.55
CA ARG A 385 16.87 -12.55 29.45
C ARG A 385 16.56 -12.25 27.99
N PRO A 386 15.83 -13.13 27.29
CA PRO A 386 15.50 -12.98 25.86
C PRO A 386 14.33 -11.99 25.62
N PHE A 387 14.12 -11.04 26.53
CA PHE A 387 12.99 -10.13 26.52
C PHE A 387 13.32 -8.78 27.18
N PHE A 388 12.55 -7.78 26.81
CA PHE A 388 12.56 -6.44 27.42
C PHE A 388 11.14 -6.06 27.87
N LEU A 389 11.03 -4.97 28.63
CA LEU A 389 9.76 -4.51 29.21
C LEU A 389 9.35 -3.18 28.59
N VAL A 390 8.07 -3.09 28.19
CA VAL A 390 7.44 -1.82 27.76
C VAL A 390 6.12 -1.67 28.51
N ASN A 391 5.99 -0.62 29.32
CA ASN A 391 4.83 -0.40 30.20
C ASN A 391 4.46 -1.62 31.06
N SER A 392 5.48 -2.30 31.60
CA SER A 392 5.35 -3.54 32.41
C SER A 392 4.89 -4.79 31.65
N GLU A 393 4.72 -4.72 30.32
CA GLU A 393 4.49 -5.89 29.48
C GLU A 393 5.80 -6.47 28.95
N THR A 394 5.88 -7.79 28.90
CA THR A 394 7.04 -8.52 28.38
C THR A 394 6.97 -8.64 26.86
N VAL A 395 8.05 -8.24 26.20
CA VAL A 395 8.22 -8.36 24.75
C VAL A 395 9.49 -9.17 24.46
N TYR A 396 9.33 -10.31 23.80
CA TYR A 396 10.45 -11.17 23.43
C TYR A 396 11.22 -10.61 22.23
N PHE A 397 12.54 -10.78 22.21
CA PHE A 397 13.38 -10.40 21.07
C PHE A 397 13.86 -11.67 20.39
N ILE A 398 13.51 -11.85 19.12
CA ILE A 398 13.71 -13.10 18.39
C ILE A 398 14.47 -12.82 17.09
N PHE A 399 15.46 -13.65 16.77
CA PHE A 399 16.13 -13.60 15.48
C PHE A 399 15.42 -14.51 14.46
N ASP A 400 15.41 -14.09 13.19
CA ASP A 400 14.79 -14.83 12.12
C ASP A 400 15.39 -16.25 11.97
N THR A 401 14.54 -17.26 12.15
CA THR A 401 14.96 -18.66 12.19
C THR A 401 15.52 -19.15 10.85
N PRO A 402 14.90 -18.87 9.69
CA PRO A 402 15.52 -19.11 8.39
C PRO A 402 16.94 -18.53 8.25
N HIS A 403 17.18 -17.29 8.70
CA HIS A 403 18.52 -16.72 8.72
C HIS A 403 19.50 -17.51 9.61
N LEU A 404 19.09 -17.88 10.83
CA LEU A 404 19.89 -18.75 11.72
C LEU A 404 20.25 -20.07 11.04
N MET A 405 19.29 -20.74 10.42
CA MET A 405 19.50 -22.02 9.74
C MET A 405 20.45 -21.88 8.54
N LYS A 406 20.36 -20.79 7.77
CA LYS A 406 21.32 -20.49 6.69
C LYS A 406 22.73 -20.31 7.25
N CYS A 407 22.89 -19.58 8.36
CA CYS A 407 24.18 -19.38 9.02
C CYS A 407 24.78 -20.70 9.50
N VAL A 408 23.99 -21.55 10.18
CA VAL A 408 24.43 -22.89 10.63
C VAL A 408 24.89 -23.73 9.44
N ARG A 409 24.07 -23.83 8.39
CA ARG A 409 24.42 -24.56 7.16
C ARG A 409 25.72 -24.05 6.54
N ASN A 410 25.92 -22.74 6.46
CA ASN A 410 27.13 -22.17 5.87
C ASN A 410 28.37 -22.49 6.72
N ASN A 411 28.25 -22.43 8.04
CA ASN A 411 29.35 -22.82 8.94
C ASN A 411 29.70 -24.30 8.80
N LEU A 412 28.71 -25.19 8.75
CA LEU A 412 28.94 -26.64 8.53
C LEU A 412 29.60 -26.97 7.18
N ARG A 413 29.49 -26.08 6.19
CA ARG A 413 30.18 -26.25 4.90
C ARG A 413 31.63 -25.76 4.93
N ALA A 414 31.91 -24.75 5.75
CA ALA A 414 33.22 -24.11 5.81
C ALA A 414 34.11 -24.65 6.94
N HIS A 415 33.50 -25.24 7.96
CA HIS A 415 34.14 -25.61 9.21
C HIS A 415 33.60 -26.96 9.73
N LEU A 416 34.41 -27.64 10.53
CA LEU A 416 34.00 -28.84 11.28
C LEU A 416 33.20 -28.42 12.51
N LEU A 417 32.19 -29.22 12.87
CA LEU A 417 31.39 -28.98 14.07
C LEU A 417 31.89 -29.88 15.21
N GLU A 418 32.37 -29.27 16.29
CA GLU A 418 32.68 -30.00 17.52
C GLU A 418 31.43 -30.07 18.42
N VAL A 419 30.94 -31.27 18.67
CA VAL A 419 29.84 -31.54 19.61
C VAL A 419 30.39 -32.40 20.76
N GLY A 420 30.76 -31.74 21.86
CA GLY A 420 31.38 -32.42 23.00
C GLY A 420 32.79 -32.91 22.67
N LYS A 421 32.95 -34.20 22.40
CA LYS A 421 34.22 -34.81 21.98
C LYS A 421 34.22 -35.25 20.51
N ASP A 422 33.06 -35.22 19.86
CA ASP A 422 32.90 -35.68 18.49
C ASP A 422 33.08 -34.51 17.53
N VAL A 423 33.77 -34.76 16.41
CA VAL A 423 33.97 -33.80 15.33
C VAL A 423 33.21 -34.30 14.11
N VAL A 424 32.21 -33.53 13.69
CA VAL A 424 31.29 -33.84 12.57
C VAL A 424 31.60 -32.98 11.36
#